data_AF-A0A959ZQ03-F1
#
_entry.id   AF-A0A959ZQ03-F1
#
_cell.length_a   1.000
_cell.length_b   1.000
_cell.length_c   1.000
_cell.angle_alpha   90.00
_cell.angle_beta   90.00
_cell.angle_gamma   90.00
#
_symmetry.space_group_name_H-M   'P 1'
#
loop_
_entity.id
_entity.type
_entity.pdbx_description
1 polymer ?
#
loop_
_entity_poly.entity_id
_entity_poly.type
_entity_poly.pdbx_seq_one_letter_code
_entity_poly.pdbx_strand_id
1 'polypeptide(L)' 'MSLGEAIRTERLLLRGWRDSDRDPFAAMNFEHPLIEPGHELRPHVLYRLAAPIAAN' A
#
# COMPACT_ATOMS: atom_id res chain seq x y z
N MET A 1 -23.60 -11.83 6.23
CA MET A 1 -23.04 -10.62 6.88
C MET A 1 -22.17 -9.92 5.86
N SER A 2 -22.62 -8.80 5.31
CA SER A 2 -21.83 -7.99 4.37
C SER A 2 -20.97 -7.03 5.18
N LEU A 3 -19.68 -7.29 5.28
CA LEU A 3 -18.74 -6.32 5.84
C LEU A 3 -18.60 -5.15 4.85
N GLY A 4 -19.25 -4.02 5.17
CA GLY A 4 -18.82 -2.67 4.81
C GLY A 4 -18.69 -2.36 3.31
N GLU A 5 -19.70 -1.66 2.78
CA GLU A 5 -19.61 -0.91 1.54
C GLU A 5 -18.45 0.12 1.61
N ALA A 6 -17.79 0.40 0.48
CA ALA A 6 -16.60 1.25 0.42
C ALA A 6 -16.83 2.69 0.92
N ILE A 7 -15.84 3.28 1.58
CA ILE A 7 -15.85 4.67 2.07
C ILE A 7 -15.23 5.59 1.00
N ARG A 8 -15.91 6.69 0.66
CA ARG A 8 -15.44 7.69 -0.33
C ARG A 8 -15.28 9.06 0.30
N THR A 9 -14.23 9.77 -0.12
CA THR A 9 -14.01 11.20 0.09
C THR A 9 -13.73 11.88 -1.25
N GLU A 10 -13.48 13.19 -1.25
CA GLU A 10 -13.12 13.94 -2.47
C GLU A 10 -11.90 13.35 -3.20
N ARG A 11 -10.91 12.83 -2.46
CA ARG A 11 -9.62 12.38 -3.01
C ARG A 11 -9.33 10.90 -2.81
N LEU A 12 -10.12 10.18 -2.00
CA LEU A 12 -9.82 8.81 -1.59
C LEU A 12 -11.05 7.89 -1.68
N LEU A 13 -10.80 6.64 -2.07
CA LEU A 13 -11.75 5.53 -2.01
C LEU A 13 -11.12 4.42 -1.20
N LEU A 14 -11.64 4.18 0.01
CA LEU A 14 -11.27 3.05 0.83
C LEU A 14 -12.27 1.92 0.60
N ARG A 15 -11.79 0.81 0.05
CA ARG A 15 -12.60 -0.38 -0.22
C ARG A 15 -11.83 -1.64 0.17
N GLY A 16 -12.55 -2.75 0.32
CA GLY A 16 -11.93 -4.06 0.42
C GLY A 16 -11.06 -4.39 -0.80
N TRP A 17 -10.03 -5.20 -0.57
CA TRP A 17 -9.14 -5.73 -1.60
C TRP A 17 -9.92 -6.58 -2.62
N ARG A 18 -9.49 -6.47 -3.88
CA ARG A 18 -9.95 -7.30 -5.00
C ARG A 18 -8.74 -7.95 -5.66
N ASP A 19 -8.95 -9.02 -6.42
CA ASP A 19 -7.84 -9.70 -7.10
C ASP A 19 -7.08 -8.80 -8.08
N SER A 20 -7.78 -7.84 -8.71
CA SER A 20 -7.17 -6.84 -9.61
C SER A 20 -6.16 -5.91 -8.91
N ASP A 21 -6.13 -5.85 -7.58
CA ASP A 21 -5.23 -4.97 -6.84
C ASP A 21 -3.85 -5.58 -6.60
N ARG A 22 -3.69 -6.89 -6.87
CA ARG A 22 -2.44 -7.61 -6.61
C ARG A 22 -1.29 -7.06 -7.44
N ASP A 23 -1.46 -6.92 -8.76
CA ASP A 23 -0.37 -6.49 -9.64
C ASP A 23 0.06 -5.04 -9.38
N PRO A 24 -0.86 -4.06 -9.25
CA PRO A 24 -0.48 -2.69 -8.89
C PRO A 24 0.20 -2.60 -7.53
N PHE A 25 -0.21 -3.41 -6.55
CA PHE A 25 0.43 -3.45 -5.24
C PHE A 25 1.84 -4.04 -5.32
N ALA A 26 2.03 -5.14 -6.05
CA ALA A 26 3.34 -5.74 -6.26
C ALA A 26 4.30 -4.79 -6.98
N ALA A 27 3.81 -3.98 -7.92
CA ALA A 27 4.60 -2.96 -8.60
C ALA A 27 5.08 -1.81 -7.68
N MET A 28 4.48 -1.65 -6.50
CA MET A 28 4.95 -0.69 -5.49
C MET A 28 6.07 -1.26 -4.60
N ASN A 29 6.41 -2.55 -4.73
CA ASN A 29 7.55 -3.15 -4.05
C ASN A 29 8.86 -2.66 -4.67
N PHE A 30 9.93 -2.63 -3.88
CA PHE A 30 11.26 -2.23 -4.33
C PHE A 30 12.36 -3.06 -3.66
N GLU A 31 13.54 -3.09 -4.29
CA GLU A 31 14.73 -3.74 -3.75
C GLU A 31 15.54 -2.73 -2.92
N HIS A 32 15.91 -3.07 -1.69
CA HIS A 32 16.64 -2.14 -0.84
C HIS A 32 18.06 -1.90 -1.38
N PRO A 33 18.45 -0.64 -1.67
CA PRO A 33 19.70 -0.35 -2.38
C PRO A 33 20.96 -0.63 -1.55
N LEU A 34 20.85 -0.71 -0.22
CA LEU A 34 21.98 -0.96 0.68
C LEU A 34 22.11 -2.42 1.14
N ILE A 35 21.26 -3.32 0.66
CA ILE A 35 21.32 -4.75 1.01
C ILE A 35 21.81 -5.54 -0.20
N GLU A 36 22.75 -6.45 -0.02
CA GLU A 36 23.36 -7.24 -1.10
C GLU A 36 22.36 -8.13 -1.87
N PRO A 37 22.56 -8.38 -3.18
CA PRO A 37 21.64 -9.22 -3.98
C PRO A 37 21.54 -10.64 -3.41
N GLY A 38 20.32 -11.18 -3.37
CA GLY A 38 20.06 -12.53 -2.84
C GLY A 38 19.92 -12.61 -1.32
N HIS A 39 20.10 -11.51 -0.59
CA HIS A 39 19.83 -11.45 0.84
C HIS A 39 18.32 -11.49 1.11
N GLU A 40 17.87 -12.31 2.05
CA GLU A 40 16.43 -12.55 2.33
C GLU A 40 15.66 -11.28 2.68
N LEU A 41 16.32 -10.29 3.28
CA LEU A 41 15.72 -8.99 3.62
C LEU A 41 15.74 -7.96 2.48
N ARG A 42 16.25 -8.28 1.29
CA ARG A 42 16.35 -7.29 0.21
C ARG A 42 14.99 -6.85 -0.35
N PRO A 43 13.97 -7.72 -0.49
CA PRO A 43 12.64 -7.31 -0.92
C PRO A 43 11.99 -6.38 0.11
N HIS A 44 11.61 -5.18 -0.30
CA HIS A 44 10.97 -4.19 0.56
C HIS A 44 9.61 -3.75 0.00
N VAL A 45 8.71 -3.39 0.92
CA VAL A 45 7.38 -2.85 0.62
C VAL A 45 7.32 -1.42 1.15
N LEU A 46 6.83 -0.49 0.34
CA LEU A 46 6.67 0.90 0.76
C LEU A 46 5.44 1.06 1.66
N TYR A 47 5.64 1.43 2.93
CA TYR A 47 4.52 1.79 3.81
C TYR A 47 4.22 3.30 3.73
N ARG A 48 3.00 3.59 3.28
CA ARG A 48 2.25 4.84 3.44
C ARG A 48 2.11 5.30 4.91
N LEU A 49 3.07 6.01 5.52
CA LEU A 49 2.73 6.78 6.72
C LEU A 49 1.73 7.87 6.33
N ALA A 50 0.54 7.86 6.92
CA ALA A 50 -0.43 8.93 6.72
C ALA A 50 0.22 10.24 7.19
N ALA A 51 0.34 11.23 6.29
CA ALA A 51 0.68 12.58 6.71
C ALA A 51 -0.34 12.98 7.79
N PRO A 52 0.08 13.59 8.91
CA PRO A 52 -0.88 14.14 9.85
C PRO A 52 -1.83 15.04 9.06
N ILE A 53 -3.13 14.83 9.20
CA ILE A 53 -4.13 15.76 8.68
C ILE A 53 -3.78 17.08 9.36
N ALA A 54 -3.25 18.04 8.60
CA ALA A 54 -2.97 19.36 9.15
C ALA A 54 -4.30 19.90 9.68
N ALA A 55 -4.38 20.08 10.99
CA ALA A 55 -5.52 20.70 11.64
C ALA A 55 -5.63 22.12 11.08
N ASN A 56 -6.74 22.41 10.40
CA ASN A 56 -7.15 23.76 10.06
C ASN A 56 -8.21 24.21 11.06
#